data_AF-A0A3C0T1B4-F1
#
_entry.id   AF-A0A3C0T1B4-F1
#
_cell.length_a   1.000
_cell.length_b   1.000
_cell.length_c   1.000
_cell.angle_alpha   90.00
_cell.angle_beta   90.00
_cell.angle_gamma   90.00
#
_symmetry.space_group_name_H-M   'P 1'
#
loop_
_entity.id
_entity.type
_entity.pdbx_description
1 polymer ?
#
loop_
_entity_poly.entity_id
_entity_poly.type
_entity_poly.pdbx_seq_one_letter_code
_entity_poly.pdbx_strand_id
1 'polypeptide(L)'
;MPIYRVHFKWKEKELQLKASSLDLTHPYFVSIKDLILSKESKLIIDPSEDELRRMFGNAEHLMIPFQTVSLIEEFKDDAFENPKDSLRSKVMDFKLLEDSEQ
;
A
#
# COMPACT_ATOMS: atom_id res chain seq x y z
N MET A 1 1.92 8.88 -12.02
CA MET A 1 2.74 9.53 -10.97
C MET A 1 3.44 8.44 -10.17
N PRO A 2 4.65 8.67 -9.63
CA PRO A 2 5.28 7.68 -8.76
C PRO A 2 4.46 7.53 -7.48
N ILE A 3 4.34 6.30 -6.99
CA ILE A 3 3.73 6.00 -5.70
C ILE A 3 4.82 5.44 -4.80
N TYR A 4 4.93 6.00 -3.62
CA TYR A 4 5.90 5.58 -2.63
C TYR A 4 5.22 4.74 -1.54
N ARG A 5 5.88 3.65 -1.15
CA ARG A 5 5.53 2.88 0.04
C ARG A 5 6.66 2.99 1.06
N VAL A 6 6.35 3.55 2.22
CA VAL A 6 7.30 3.76 3.32
C VAL A 6 6.98 2.80 4.44
N HIS A 7 7.95 1.95 4.79
CA HIS A 7 7.89 1.04 5.93
C HIS A 7 8.65 1.66 7.09
N PHE A 8 8.01 1.75 8.25
CA PHE A 8 8.61 2.36 9.44
C PHE A 8 8.09 1.75 10.72
N LYS A 9 8.93 1.81 11.75
CA LYS A 9 8.58 1.35 13.09
C LYS A 9 7.92 2.47 13.90
N TRP A 10 6.77 2.17 14.49
CA TRP A 10 6.04 3.07 15.38
C TRP A 10 5.47 2.31 16.58
N LYS A 11 5.77 2.77 17.80
CA LYS A 11 5.33 2.12 19.05
C LYS A 11 5.55 0.60 19.03
N GLU A 12 6.74 0.18 18.59
CA GLU A 12 7.15 -1.22 18.46
C GLU A 12 6.43 -2.05 17.39
N LYS A 13 5.49 -1.47 16.65
CA LYS A 13 4.86 -2.09 15.47
C LYS A 13 5.55 -1.64 14.19
N GLU A 14 5.64 -2.53 13.20
CA GLU A 14 5.96 -2.17 11.81
C GLU A 14 4.69 -1.68 11.12
N LEU A 15 4.76 -0.51 10.51
CA LEU A 15 3.67 0.12 9.77
C LEU A 15 4.12 0.46 8.35
N GLN A 16 3.16 0.47 7.42
CA GLN A 16 3.38 0.85 6.03
C GLN A 16 2.46 2.01 5.64
N LEU A 17 3.01 3.04 5.01
CA LEU A 17 2.27 4.17 4.47
C LEU A 17 2.50 4.33 2.98
N LYS A 18 1.46 4.83 2.30
CA LYS A 18 1.46 5.07 0.86
C LYS A 18 1.28 6.56 0.60
N ALA A 19 2.05 7.10 -0.33
CA ALA A 19 2.01 8.53 -0.66
C ALA A 19 2.40 8.76 -2.12
N SER A 20 1.89 9.84 -2.71
CA SER A 20 2.29 10.26 -4.06
C SER A 20 3.54 11.14 -4.07
N SER A 21 3.93 11.69 -2.92
CA SER A 21 5.09 12.59 -2.81
C SER A 21 5.93 12.31 -1.57
N LEU A 22 7.24 12.19 -1.78
CA LEU A 22 8.25 12.14 -0.73
C LEU A 22 9.25 13.29 -0.88
N ASP A 23 9.66 13.86 0.25
CA ASP A 23 10.68 14.88 0.36
C ASP A 23 11.74 14.44 1.36
N LEU A 24 12.97 14.30 0.87
CA LEU A 24 14.15 13.85 1.61
C LEU A 24 15.14 14.98 1.89
N THR A 25 14.74 16.24 1.66
CA THR A 25 15.63 17.41 1.86
C THR A 25 15.94 17.68 3.33
N HIS A 26 15.13 17.14 4.25
CA HIS A 26 15.39 17.24 5.68
C HIS A 26 16.37 16.15 6.14
N PRO A 27 17.50 16.51 6.76
CA PRO A 27 18.61 15.57 7.02
C PRO A 27 18.29 14.44 8.00
N TYR A 28 17.21 14.56 8.76
CA TYR A 28 16.81 13.56 9.77
C TYR A 28 15.39 13.04 9.60
N PHE A 29 14.63 13.57 8.64
CA PHE A 29 13.22 13.25 8.50
C PHE A 29 12.87 12.98 7.05
N VAL A 30 12.09 11.94 6.84
CA VAL A 30 11.39 11.69 5.59
C VAL A 30 10.07 12.44 5.68
N SER A 31 9.90 13.43 4.80
CA SER A 31 8.66 14.17 4.66
C SER A 31 7.74 13.45 3.68
N ILE A 32 6.59 13.00 4.17
CA ILE A 32 5.57 12.31 3.41
C ILE A 32 4.41 13.28 3.20
N LYS A 33 4.06 13.55 1.95
CA LYS A 33 2.96 14.44 1.56
C LYS A 33 1.97 13.65 0.71
N ASP A 34 0.71 14.08 0.74
CA ASP A 34 -0.36 13.48 -0.08
C ASP A 34 -0.51 11.98 0.17
N LEU A 35 -0.87 11.65 1.42
CA LEU A 35 -1.14 10.28 1.87
C LEU A 35 -2.27 9.65 1.06
N ILE A 36 -1.99 8.48 0.48
CA ILE A 36 -2.95 7.69 -0.28
C ILE A 36 -3.54 6.64 0.66
N LEU A 37 -4.70 6.95 1.23
CA LEU A 37 -5.47 6.04 2.08
C LEU A 37 -6.70 5.55 1.29
N SER A 38 -6.95 4.23 1.28
CA SER A 38 -8.10 3.69 0.55
C SER A 38 -9.39 4.17 1.22
N LYS A 39 -10.24 4.89 0.48
CA LYS A 39 -11.57 5.27 0.99
C LYS A 39 -12.45 4.03 1.02
N GLU A 40 -12.84 3.62 2.23
CA GLU A 40 -13.91 2.67 2.57
C GLU A 40 -14.50 1.89 1.38
N SER A 41 -13.77 0.90 0.86
CA SER A 41 -14.39 -0.11 0.04
C SER A 41 -15.01 -1.15 0.97
N LYS A 42 -16.34 -1.06 1.11
CA LYS A 42 -17.18 -2.03 1.83
C LYS A 42 -16.89 -3.44 1.33
N LEU A 43 -16.03 -4.20 2.01
CA LEU A 43 -16.21 -5.64 2.27
C LEU A 43 -15.08 -6.26 3.10
N ILE A 44 -13.86 -5.69 3.10
CA ILE A 44 -12.72 -6.21 3.88
C ILE A 44 -11.93 -5.01 4.41
N ILE A 45 -12.04 -4.76 5.72
CA ILE A 45 -11.27 -3.71 6.39
C ILE A 45 -9.98 -4.35 6.89
N ASP A 46 -8.83 -3.91 6.38
CA ASP A 46 -7.55 -4.21 7.03
C ASP A 46 -7.48 -3.38 8.33
N PRO A 47 -7.47 -4.01 9.51
CA PRO A 47 -7.43 -3.28 10.78
C PRO A 47 -6.20 -2.37 10.91
N SER A 48 -5.10 -2.71 10.23
CA SER A 48 -3.88 -1.90 10.21
C SER A 48 -4.08 -0.60 9.41
N GLU A 49 -4.81 -0.66 8.29
CA GLU A 49 -5.12 0.52 7.47
C GLU A 49 -6.13 1.45 8.18
N ASP A 50 -7.10 0.88 8.92
CA ASP A 50 -8.02 1.67 9.74
C ASP A 50 -7.29 2.37 10.91
N GLU A 51 -6.34 1.68 11.57
CA GLU A 51 -5.48 2.28 12.60
C GLU A 51 -4.66 3.44 12.02
N LEU A 52 -4.05 3.26 10.85
CA LEU A 52 -3.31 4.30 10.14
C LEU A 52 -4.20 5.49 9.77
N ARG A 53 -5.42 5.25 9.28
CA ARG A 53 -6.37 6.32 8.95
C ARG A 53 -6.80 7.11 10.19
N ARG A 54 -7.07 6.42 11.31
CA ARG A 54 -7.41 7.10 12.58
C ARG A 54 -6.25 7.93 13.10
N MET A 55 -5.02 7.46 12.94
CA MET A 55 -3.84 8.14 13.47
C MET A 55 -3.34 9.28 12.58
N PHE A 56 -3.33 9.08 11.26
CA PHE A 56 -2.66 9.95 10.30
C PHE A 56 -3.58 10.49 9.20
N GLY A 57 -4.85 10.06 9.14
CA GLY A 57 -5.76 10.40 8.04
C GLY A 57 -6.15 11.88 7.93
N ASN A 58 -5.90 12.67 8.98
CA ASN A 58 -6.10 14.12 8.97
C ASN A 58 -4.78 14.91 8.79
N ALA A 59 -3.64 14.22 8.67
CA ALA A 59 -2.35 14.86 8.53
C ALA A 59 -2.06 15.13 7.04
N GLU A 60 -1.89 16.40 6.67
CA GLU A 60 -1.51 16.79 5.31
C GLU A 60 -0.02 16.51 5.02
N HIS A 61 0.82 16.64 6.06
CA HIS A 61 2.26 16.43 5.98
C HIS A 61 2.73 15.66 7.21
N LEU A 62 3.38 14.53 6.97
CA LEU A 62 3.98 13.69 8.00
C LEU A 62 5.50 13.75 7.92
N MET A 63 6.17 13.92 9.05
CA MET A 63 7.63 13.89 9.14
C MET A 63 8.05 12.69 9.98
N ILE A 64 8.56 11.65 9.32
CA ILE A 64 9.01 10.42 9.99
C ILE A 64 10.52 10.47 10.19
N PRO A 65 11.03 10.25 11.41
CA PRO A 65 12.48 10.17 11.64
C PRO A 65 13.12 9.12 10.72
N PHE A 66 14.20 9.47 10.04
CA PHE A 66 14.88 8.56 9.10
C PHE A 66 15.33 7.26 9.79
N GLN A 67 15.75 7.36 11.06
CA GLN A 67 16.15 6.22 11.90
C GLN A 67 15.05 5.18 12.13
N THR A 68 13.77 5.56 12.01
CA THR A 68 12.64 4.63 12.18
C THR A 68 12.17 4.04 10.86
N VAL A 69 12.68 4.53 9.74
CA VAL A 69 12.31 4.06 8.40
C VAL A 69 13.15 2.83 8.06
N SER A 70 12.47 1.72 7.79
CA SER A 70 13.08 0.44 7.46
C SER A 70 13.31 0.30 5.96
N LEU A 71 12.36 0.76 5.13
CA LEU A 71 12.40 0.63 3.68
C LEU A 71 11.54 1.69 3.00
N ILE A 72 12.01 2.21 1.85
CA ILE A 72 11.22 3.04 0.95
C ILE A 72 11.22 2.38 -0.42
N GLU A 73 10.03 2.10 -0.96
CA GLU A 73 9.83 1.57 -2.30
C GLU A 73 9.17 2.63 -3.18
N GLU A 74 9.61 2.72 -4.43
CA GLU A 74 9.02 3.57 -5.46
C GLU A 74 8.41 2.71 -6.57
N PHE A 75 7.14 2.96 -6.86
CA PHE A 75 6.38 2.28 -7.90
C PHE A 75 6.02 3.24 -9.02
N LYS A 76 6.06 2.76 -10.26
CA LYS A 76 5.42 3.43 -11.39
C LYS A 76 3.91 3.17 -11.30
N ASP A 77 3.09 4.19 -11.54
CA ASP A 77 1.62 4.22 -11.39
C ASP A 77 0.92 2.91 -11.81
N ASP A 78 1.30 2.36 -12.97
CA ASP A 78 0.69 1.16 -13.57
C ASP A 78 0.88 -0.13 -12.75
N ALA A 79 1.85 -0.17 -11.83
CA ALA A 79 2.18 -1.35 -11.03
C ALA A 79 1.44 -1.41 -9.69
N PHE A 80 0.75 -0.33 -9.29
CA PHE A 80 0.19 -0.21 -7.94
C PHE A 80 -1.31 -0.56 -7.86
N GLU A 81 -2.02 -0.53 -8.99
CA GLU A 81 -3.46 -0.82 -9.01
C GLU A 81 -3.80 -2.30 -8.76
N ASN A 82 -2.88 -3.25 -8.95
CA ASN A 82 -3.22 -4.67 -8.83
C ASN A 82 -2.23 -5.49 -7.96
N PRO A 83 -2.41 -5.51 -6.63
CA PRO A 83 -1.85 -6.57 -5.78
C PRO A 83 -2.38 -7.98 -6.13
N LYS A 84 -3.35 -8.09 -7.05
CA LYS A 84 -3.99 -9.34 -7.49
C LYS A 84 -3.61 -9.79 -8.92
N ASP A 85 -2.88 -9.02 -9.72
CA ASP A 85 -2.57 -9.45 -11.11
C ASP A 85 -1.28 -10.24 -11.26
N SER A 86 -0.29 -10.09 -10.36
CA SER A 86 0.92 -10.92 -10.40
C SER A 86 0.69 -12.36 -9.93
N LEU A 87 -0.43 -12.64 -9.24
CA LEU A 87 -0.87 -13.99 -8.84
C LEU A 87 -2.00 -14.55 -9.73
N ARG A 88 -2.54 -13.77 -10.67
CA ARG A 88 -3.45 -14.26 -11.72
C ARG A 88 -2.70 -14.80 -12.95
N SER A 89 -1.46 -15.23 -12.75
CA SER A 89 -0.83 -16.17 -13.67
C SER A 89 -1.70 -17.44 -13.75
N LYS A 90 -2.47 -17.55 -14.83
CA LYS A 90 -2.98 -18.80 -15.41
C LYS A 90 -4.17 -19.46 -14.70
N VAL A 91 -5.33 -18.79 -14.65
CA VAL A 91 -6.61 -19.53 -14.61
C VAL A 91 -6.87 -20.02 -16.04
N MET A 92 -6.69 -21.32 -16.29
CA MET A 92 -7.11 -21.90 -17.57
C MET A 92 -8.62 -22.09 -17.54
N ASP A 93 -9.29 -21.70 -18.62
CA ASP A 93 -10.67 -22.10 -18.88
C ASP A 93 -10.69 -23.63 -19.06
N PHE A 94 -11.21 -24.34 -18.06
CA PHE A 94 -11.48 -25.77 -18.22
C PHE A 94 -12.85 -25.90 -18.91
N LYS A 95 -12.88 -26.57 -20.07
CA LYS A 95 -14.13 -27.00 -20.66
C LYS A 95 -14.62 -28.23 -19.90
N LEU A 96 -15.79 -28.12 -19.30
CA LEU A 96 -16.54 -29.27 -18.82
C LEU A 96 -16.87 -30.14 -20.04
N LEU A 97 -16.33 -31.35 -20.10
CA LEU A 97 -16.85 -32.37 -20.99
C LEU A 97 -18.06 -32.96 -20.26
N GLU A 98 -19.25 -32.68 -20.77
CA GLU A 98 -20.43 -33.42 -20.35
C GLU A 98 -20.24 -34.87 -20.78
N ASP A 99 -20.25 -35.78 -19.81
CA ASP A 99 -20.25 -37.21 -20.05
C ASP A 99 -21.49 -37.53 -20.90
N SER A 100 -21.27 -37.80 -22.18
CA SER A 100 -22.27 -38.39 -23.05
C SER A 100 -22.64 -39.76 -22.48
N GLU A 101 -23.79 -39.83 -21.82
CA GLU A 101 -24.46 -41.07 -21.45
C GLU A 101 -24.68 -41.91 -22.72
N GLN A 102 -24.12 -43.13 -22.71
CA GLN A 102 -24.58 -44.27 -23.52
C GLN A 102 -24.70 -45.50 -22.62
#